data_AF-A0A2A2UZ64-F1
#
_entry.id   AF-A0A2A2UZ64-F1
#
_cell.length_a   1.000
_cell.length_b   1.000
_cell.length_c   1.000
_cell.angle_alpha   90.00
_cell.angle_beta   90.00
_cell.angle_gamma   90.00
#
_symmetry.space_group_name_H-M   'P 1'
#
loop_
_entity.id
_entity.type
_entity.pdbx_description
1 polymer ?
#
loop_
_entity_poly.entity_id
_entity_poly.type
_entity_poly.pdbx_seq_one_letter_code
_entity_poly.pdbx_strand_id
1 'polypeptide(L)'
;APAHIQEVLDVIDERGKDTLLDNVAIALGDNDRPISPTLYYPEIYQNLSLAFTVPNEQKPDLLKQFAQSWYSKLEGLADWHDNHNSECEFEYTDYYIGYWCFELALVANVLEIPRESLEDSVYVPVDLIR
;
A
#
# COMPACT_ATOMS: atom_id res chain seq x y z
N ALA A 1 2.44 4.04 19.56
CA ALA A 1 1.28 4.28 18.67
C ALA A 1 0.07 4.72 19.49
N PRO A 2 -0.93 5.40 18.92
CA PRO A 2 -2.28 5.48 19.49
C PRO A 2 -2.84 4.07 19.81
N ALA A 3 -3.69 3.94 20.83
CA ALA A 3 -4.20 2.63 21.29
C ALA A 3 -4.87 1.80 20.19
N HIS A 4 -5.65 2.43 19.30
CA HIS A 4 -6.33 1.75 18.20
C HIS A 4 -5.37 1.11 17.18
N ILE A 5 -4.16 1.66 17.01
CA ILE A 5 -3.16 1.06 16.11
C ILE A 5 -2.64 -0.25 16.70
N GLN A 6 -2.39 -0.29 18.00
CA GLN A 6 -1.93 -1.50 18.67
C GLN A 6 -3.01 -2.60 18.61
N GLU A 7 -4.27 -2.25 18.87
CA GLU A 7 -5.39 -3.20 18.76
C GLU A 7 -5.48 -3.83 17.36
N VAL A 8 -5.28 -3.04 16.30
CA VAL A 8 -5.27 -3.54 14.92
C VAL A 8 -4.06 -4.46 14.68
N LEU A 9 -2.87 -4.07 15.12
CA LEU A 9 -1.65 -4.88 14.94
C LEU A 9 -1.72 -6.21 15.70
N ASP A 10 -2.41 -6.27 16.83
CA ASP A 10 -2.58 -7.47 17.64
C ASP A 10 -3.55 -8.50 17.01
N VAL A 11 -4.47 -8.05 16.14
CA VAL A 11 -5.47 -8.94 15.49
C VAL A 11 -5.12 -9.33 14.06
N ILE A 12 -4.19 -8.61 13.40
CA ILE A 12 -3.70 -8.99 12.08
C ILE A 12 -2.74 -10.18 12.23
N ASP A 13 -3.24 -11.38 11.92
CA ASP A 13 -2.40 -12.57 11.75
C ASP A 13 -1.58 -12.42 10.47
N GLU A 14 -0.38 -11.82 10.58
CA GLU A 14 0.65 -11.87 9.52
C GLU A 14 2.06 -11.50 10.02
N ARG A 15 2.28 -11.58 11.34
CA ARG A 15 3.54 -11.20 11.99
C ARG A 15 4.69 -12.12 11.55
N GLY A 16 5.74 -11.53 10.98
CA GLY A 16 6.95 -12.27 10.60
C GLY A 16 6.82 -13.08 9.31
N LYS A 17 5.81 -12.81 8.49
CA LYS A 17 5.52 -13.56 7.26
C LYS A 17 5.80 -12.76 5.98
N ASP A 18 5.55 -11.45 5.99
CA ASP A 18 5.75 -10.55 4.85
C ASP A 18 6.60 -9.33 5.20
N THR A 19 7.68 -9.09 4.43
CA THR A 19 8.64 -8.02 4.67
C THR A 19 7.98 -6.63 4.67
N LEU A 20 7.03 -6.37 3.77
CA LEU A 20 6.39 -5.04 3.68
C LEU A 20 5.48 -4.82 4.90
N LEU A 21 4.61 -5.77 5.22
CA LEU A 21 3.72 -5.70 6.38
C LEU A 21 4.52 -5.58 7.68
N ASP A 22 5.63 -6.29 7.80
CA ASP A 22 6.46 -6.23 9.00
C ASP A 22 7.13 -4.87 9.18
N ASN A 23 7.67 -4.29 8.10
CA ASN A 23 8.26 -2.96 8.15
C ASN A 23 7.21 -1.86 8.44
N VAL A 24 6.01 -1.96 7.87
CA VAL A 24 4.88 -1.07 8.18
C VAL A 24 4.51 -1.17 9.66
N ALA A 25 4.36 -2.38 10.20
CA ALA A 25 3.99 -2.59 11.59
C ALA A 25 5.05 -2.05 12.56
N ILE A 26 6.34 -2.25 12.29
CA ILE A 26 7.44 -1.69 13.09
C ILE A 26 7.39 -0.17 13.06
N ALA A 27 7.22 0.43 11.88
CA ALA A 27 7.15 1.88 11.76
C ALA A 27 5.88 2.48 12.44
N LEU A 28 4.84 1.67 12.61
CA LEU A 28 3.65 1.99 13.40
C LEU A 28 3.82 1.73 14.91
N GLY A 29 4.89 1.07 15.35
CA GLY A 29 5.27 0.90 16.76
C GLY A 29 5.36 -0.54 17.28
N ASP A 30 5.16 -1.57 16.45
CA ASP A 30 5.36 -2.98 16.82
C ASP A 30 6.87 -3.34 16.78
N ASN A 31 7.64 -2.70 17.66
CA ASN A 31 9.10 -2.71 17.62
C ASN A 31 9.73 -4.09 17.89
N ASP A 32 8.98 -5.03 18.49
CA ASP A 32 9.45 -6.38 18.80
C ASP A 32 9.09 -7.40 17.68
N ARG A 33 8.55 -6.93 16.55
CA ARG A 33 8.16 -7.78 15.43
C ARG A 33 9.40 -8.31 14.69
N PRO A 34 9.50 -9.63 14.44
CA PRO A 34 10.51 -10.16 13.52
C PRO A 34 10.19 -9.72 12.09
N ILE A 35 11.20 -9.36 11.31
CA ILE A 35 11.04 -9.03 9.89
C ILE A 35 11.23 -10.30 9.06
N SER A 36 10.21 -10.66 8.27
CA SER A 36 10.32 -11.72 7.27
C SER A 36 11.33 -11.37 6.17
N PRO A 37 12.12 -12.33 5.65
CA PRO A 37 12.89 -12.15 4.42
C PRO A 37 12.03 -12.30 3.15
N THR A 38 10.76 -12.68 3.28
CA THR A 38 9.85 -12.93 2.17
C THR A 38 8.97 -11.73 1.90
N LEU A 39 8.97 -11.25 0.66
CA LEU A 39 7.98 -10.30 0.16
C LEU A 39 6.93 -11.05 -0.66
N TYR A 40 5.66 -10.87 -0.32
CA TYR A 40 4.54 -11.36 -1.11
C TYR A 40 4.31 -10.50 -2.34
N TYR A 41 3.95 -11.16 -3.44
CA TYR A 41 3.73 -10.55 -4.76
C TYR A 41 4.80 -9.50 -5.13
N PRO A 42 6.09 -9.88 -5.16
CA PRO A 42 7.19 -8.94 -5.38
C PRO A 42 7.06 -8.19 -6.70
N GLU A 43 6.47 -8.81 -7.73
CA GLU A 43 6.21 -8.16 -9.02
C GLU A 43 5.37 -6.87 -8.86
N ILE A 44 4.48 -6.81 -7.86
CA ILE A 44 3.64 -5.66 -7.53
C ILE A 44 4.34 -4.77 -6.49
N TYR A 45 4.72 -5.36 -5.35
CA TYR A 45 5.07 -4.60 -4.13
C TYR A 45 6.55 -4.29 -3.93
N GLN A 46 7.46 -4.71 -4.83
CA GLN A 46 8.90 -4.53 -4.64
C GLN A 46 9.31 -3.07 -4.37
N ASN A 47 8.80 -2.12 -5.15
CA ASN A 47 9.14 -0.71 -4.99
C ASN A 47 8.66 -0.15 -3.64
N LEU A 48 7.47 -0.56 -3.19
CA LEU A 48 6.90 -0.13 -1.92
C LEU A 48 7.68 -0.71 -0.74
N SER A 49 8.12 -1.97 -0.84
CA SER A 49 8.98 -2.62 0.16
C SER A 49 10.38 -1.99 0.24
N LEU A 50 11.00 -1.67 -0.91
CA LEU A 50 12.33 -1.05 -0.94
C LEU A 50 12.38 0.34 -0.28
N ALA A 51 11.26 1.07 -0.26
CA ALA A 51 11.18 2.39 0.36
C ALA A 51 11.52 2.38 1.87
N PHE A 52 11.43 1.23 2.54
CA PHE A 52 11.82 1.09 3.95
C PHE A 52 13.33 0.91 4.17
N THR A 53 14.09 0.55 3.12
CA THR A 53 15.52 0.20 3.26
C THR A 53 16.47 1.20 2.58
N VAL A 54 15.96 1.99 1.63
CA VAL A 54 16.76 3.01 0.93
C VAL A 54 16.87 4.33 1.71
N PRO A 55 17.88 5.17 1.40
CA PRO A 55 17.97 6.54 1.92
C PRO A 55 16.73 7.38 1.63
N ASN A 56 16.44 8.37 2.48
CA ASN A 56 15.24 9.21 2.40
C ASN A 56 15.06 9.90 1.05
N GLU A 57 16.16 10.28 0.41
CA GLU A 57 16.17 10.98 -0.88
C GLU A 57 15.65 10.10 -2.03
N GLN A 58 15.68 8.78 -1.89
CA GLN A 58 15.26 7.82 -2.92
C GLN A 58 13.82 7.30 -2.72
N LYS A 59 13.24 7.51 -1.52
CA LYS A 59 11.90 6.99 -1.19
C LYS A 59 10.78 7.57 -2.08
N PRO A 60 10.74 8.90 -2.35
CA PRO A 60 9.69 9.47 -3.21
C PRO A 60 9.66 8.85 -4.60
N ASP A 61 10.83 8.63 -5.20
CA ASP A 61 10.95 8.04 -6.54
C ASP A 61 10.45 6.60 -6.59
N LEU A 62 10.66 5.82 -5.53
CA LEU A 62 10.14 4.45 -5.44
C LEU A 62 8.61 4.43 -5.30
N LEU A 63 8.04 5.28 -4.44
CA LEU A 63 6.59 5.38 -4.30
C LEU A 63 5.94 5.87 -5.59
N LYS A 64 6.56 6.82 -6.30
CA LYS A 64 6.09 7.29 -7.61
C LYS A 64 6.08 6.17 -8.65
N GLN A 65 7.16 5.39 -8.74
CA GLN A 65 7.23 4.25 -9.65
C GLN A 65 6.20 3.17 -9.31
N PHE A 66 5.93 2.94 -8.01
CA PHE A 66 4.86 2.06 -7.57
C PHE A 66 3.49 2.61 -8.03
N ALA A 67 3.16 3.87 -7.72
CA ALA A 67 1.89 4.50 -8.08
C ALA A 67 1.60 4.46 -9.59
N GLN A 68 2.64 4.61 -10.42
CA GLN A 68 2.53 4.59 -11.89
C GLN A 68 2.27 3.19 -12.46
N SER A 69 2.68 2.13 -11.77
CA SER A 69 2.60 0.76 -12.28
C SER A 69 1.60 -0.13 -11.52
N TRP A 70 1.12 0.30 -10.36
CA TRP A 70 0.29 -0.51 -9.47
C TRP A 70 -0.96 -1.08 -10.16
N TYR A 71 -1.77 -0.21 -10.75
CA TYR A 71 -3.04 -0.62 -11.34
C TYR A 71 -2.85 -1.56 -12.53
N SER A 72 -1.95 -1.21 -13.47
CA SER A 72 -1.67 -2.05 -14.63
C SER A 72 -1.00 -3.39 -14.27
N LYS A 73 -0.24 -3.45 -13.19
CA LYS A 73 0.33 -4.72 -12.69
C LYS A 73 -0.73 -5.66 -12.09
N LEU A 74 -1.92 -5.16 -11.78
CA LEU A 74 -3.03 -5.96 -11.27
C LEU A 74 -3.92 -6.50 -12.39
N GLU A 75 -3.68 -6.09 -13.64
CA GLU A 75 -4.35 -6.63 -14.83
C GLU A 75 -4.18 -8.16 -14.91
N GLY A 76 -5.30 -8.88 -14.96
CA GLY A 76 -5.31 -10.35 -15.01
C GLY A 76 -4.95 -11.07 -13.70
N LEU A 77 -4.66 -10.32 -12.62
CA LEU A 77 -4.38 -10.87 -11.29
C LEU A 77 -5.48 -10.53 -10.28
N ALA A 78 -6.06 -9.34 -10.38
CA ALA A 78 -7.13 -8.88 -9.52
C ALA A 78 -8.48 -9.00 -10.23
N ASP A 79 -9.39 -9.81 -9.67
CA ASP A 79 -10.75 -9.97 -10.19
C ASP A 79 -11.57 -8.68 -10.20
N TRP A 80 -11.12 -7.66 -9.48
CA TRP A 80 -11.74 -6.34 -9.43
C TRP A 80 -11.16 -5.33 -10.42
N HIS A 81 -10.07 -5.67 -11.12
CA HIS A 81 -9.46 -4.79 -12.11
C HIS A 81 -10.50 -4.43 -13.19
N ASP A 82 -10.57 -3.15 -13.51
CA ASP A 82 -11.52 -2.52 -14.45
C ASP A 82 -13.01 -2.64 -14.11
N ASN A 83 -13.36 -3.08 -12.90
CA ASN A 83 -14.75 -3.04 -12.44
C ASN A 83 -15.35 -1.62 -12.51
N HIS A 84 -14.52 -0.59 -12.35
CA HIS A 84 -14.94 0.81 -12.42
C HIS A 84 -15.39 1.25 -13.83
N ASN A 85 -15.07 0.46 -14.87
CA ASN A 85 -15.49 0.68 -16.25
C ASN A 85 -16.80 -0.07 -16.60
N SER A 86 -17.38 -0.81 -15.66
CA SER A 86 -18.60 -1.59 -15.91
C SER A 86 -19.83 -0.70 -16.00
N GLU A 87 -20.63 -0.89 -17.05
CA GLU A 87 -21.87 -0.13 -17.32
C GLU A 87 -23.15 -0.86 -16.84
N CYS A 88 -23.01 -2.01 -16.15
CA CYS A 88 -24.13 -2.91 -15.86
C CYS A 88 -24.99 -2.46 -14.66
N GLU A 89 -26.13 -1.78 -14.92
CA GLU A 89 -27.16 -1.35 -13.94
C GLU A 89 -27.88 -2.45 -13.12
N PHE A 90 -27.22 -3.53 -12.69
CA PHE A 90 -27.80 -4.44 -11.71
C PHE A 90 -27.55 -3.93 -10.29
N GLU A 91 -28.58 -4.03 -9.46
CA GLU A 91 -28.91 -3.26 -8.24
C GLU A 91 -27.86 -3.27 -7.09
N TYR A 92 -26.70 -3.91 -7.25
CA TYR A 92 -25.60 -3.95 -6.28
C TYR A 92 -24.26 -4.08 -6.98
N THR A 93 -23.66 -2.95 -7.34
CA THR A 93 -22.39 -2.94 -8.08
C THR A 93 -21.33 -2.17 -7.32
N ASP A 94 -20.43 -2.94 -6.75
CA ASP A 94 -19.22 -2.54 -6.06
C ASP A 94 -18.13 -2.07 -7.04
N TYR A 95 -18.46 -1.16 -7.97
CA TYR A 95 -17.61 -0.78 -9.11
C TYR A 95 -16.22 -0.28 -8.72
N TYR A 96 -16.08 0.29 -7.54
CA TYR A 96 -14.83 0.84 -7.03
C TYR A 96 -14.15 -0.04 -5.97
N ILE A 97 -14.64 -1.26 -5.71
CA ILE A 97 -13.89 -2.19 -4.86
C ILE A 97 -12.53 -2.44 -5.51
N GLY A 98 -11.48 -2.32 -4.69
CA GLY A 98 -10.09 -2.47 -5.12
C GLY A 98 -9.53 -1.30 -5.92
N TYR A 99 -10.32 -0.30 -6.32
CA TYR A 99 -9.84 0.81 -7.16
C TYR A 99 -8.80 1.69 -6.46
N TRP A 100 -8.90 1.87 -5.14
CA TRP A 100 -8.05 2.78 -4.37
C TRP A 100 -6.84 2.05 -3.79
N CYS A 101 -5.65 2.57 -4.07
CA CYS A 101 -4.38 2.07 -3.55
C CYS A 101 -4.12 2.57 -2.12
N PHE A 102 -4.77 1.96 -1.14
CA PHE A 102 -4.62 2.32 0.28
C PHE A 102 -3.24 1.98 0.83
N GLU A 103 -2.58 0.95 0.30
CA GLU A 103 -1.25 0.56 0.73
C GLU A 103 -0.21 1.66 0.47
N LEU A 104 -0.28 2.37 -0.65
CA LEU A 104 0.63 3.48 -0.93
C LEU A 104 0.32 4.67 -0.03
N ALA A 105 -0.95 4.99 0.20
CA ALA A 105 -1.32 6.07 1.12
C ALA A 105 -0.82 5.79 2.55
N LEU A 106 -0.93 4.53 3.02
CA LEU A 106 -0.40 4.12 4.31
C LEU A 106 1.12 4.28 4.37
N VAL A 107 1.85 3.76 3.39
CA VAL A 107 3.31 3.83 3.37
C VAL A 107 3.82 5.26 3.23
N ALA A 108 3.15 6.10 2.44
CA ALA A 108 3.49 7.52 2.34
C ALA A 108 3.38 8.23 3.70
N ASN A 109 2.30 8.00 4.45
CA ASN A 109 2.15 8.55 5.80
C ASN A 109 3.22 8.02 6.77
N VAL A 110 3.50 6.72 6.73
CA VAL A 110 4.47 6.07 7.63
C VAL A 110 5.90 6.54 7.35
N LEU A 111 6.24 6.81 6.09
CA LEU A 111 7.56 7.28 5.66
C LEU A 111 7.67 8.81 5.54
N GLU A 112 6.62 9.55 5.93
CA GLU A 112 6.54 11.01 5.87
C GLU A 112 6.81 11.58 4.46
N ILE A 113 6.27 10.91 3.43
CA ILE A 113 6.39 11.33 2.02
C ILE A 113 5.24 12.27 1.67
N PRO A 114 5.53 13.52 1.24
CA PRO A 114 4.50 14.51 0.97
C PRO A 114 3.65 14.12 -0.24
N ARG A 115 2.33 14.36 -0.16
CA ARG A 115 1.35 14.03 -1.21
C ARG A 115 1.69 14.64 -2.58
N GLU A 116 2.35 15.79 -2.59
CA GLU A 116 2.77 16.51 -3.80
C GLU A 116 3.74 15.67 -4.65
N SER A 117 4.39 14.65 -4.05
CA SER A 117 5.24 13.70 -4.77
C SER A 117 4.47 12.60 -5.52
N LEU A 118 3.14 12.50 -5.29
CA LEU A 118 2.31 11.34 -5.64
C LEU A 118 1.02 11.71 -6.39
N GLU A 119 0.83 12.97 -6.77
CA GLU A 119 -0.40 13.49 -7.42
C GLU A 119 -0.68 12.93 -8.81
N ASP A 120 0.30 12.29 -9.45
CA ASP A 120 0.18 11.83 -10.85
C ASP A 120 -0.74 10.61 -11.04
N SER A 121 -1.20 9.94 -9.97
CA SER A 121 -1.99 8.71 -10.05
C SER A 121 -3.41 8.88 -9.53
N VAL A 122 -4.40 8.60 -10.40
CA VAL A 122 -5.84 8.67 -10.08
C VAL A 122 -6.31 7.58 -9.10
N TYR A 123 -5.49 6.55 -8.88
CA TYR A 123 -5.79 5.43 -7.99
C TYR A 123 -5.36 5.69 -6.55
N VAL A 124 -4.53 6.72 -6.35
CA VAL A 124 -3.99 7.05 -5.03
C VAL A 124 -4.95 8.01 -4.34
N PRO A 125 -5.47 7.66 -3.14
CA PRO A 125 -6.33 8.56 -2.39
C PRO A 125 -5.46 9.63 -1.69
N VAL A 126 -4.93 10.59 -2.46
CA VAL A 126 -3.96 11.60 -2.01
C VAL A 126 -4.45 12.47 -0.85
N ASP A 127 -5.76 12.65 -0.72
CA ASP A 127 -6.39 13.38 0.40
C ASP A 127 -6.21 12.66 1.76
N LEU A 128 -5.83 11.38 1.76
CA LEU A 128 -5.54 10.61 2.97
C LEU A 128 -4.06 10.70 3.40
N ILE A 129 -3.21 11.38 2.61
CA ILE A 129 -1.80 11.59 2.90
C ILE A 129 -1.63 12.92 3.65
N ARG A 130 -0.99 12.86 4.82
CA ARG A 130 -0.81 14.00 5.73
C ARG A 130 0.32 14.94 5.32
#